data_AF-A0A7D9LI03-F1
#
_entry.id   AF-A0A7D9LI03-F1
#
_cell.length_a   1.000
_cell.length_b   1.000
_cell.length_c   1.000
_cell.angle_alpha   90.00
_cell.angle_beta   90.00
_cell.angle_gamma   90.00
#
_symmetry.space_group_name_H-M   'P 1'
#
loop_
_entity.id
_entity.type
_entity.pdbx_description
1 polymer ?
#
loop_
_entity_poly.entity_id
_entity_poly.type
_entity_poly.pdbx_seq_one_letter_code
_entity_poly.pdbx_strand_id
1 'polypeptide(L)'
;MYEAGLDPDNLAKQPKVIVHGLMVYQVLDKRHLELDELATGMDVVSLTTFLKQNHILTAVVFPLEAARYVPASDVIPQVNFEGRDSNENTNTNRTADFFLKYINEMDQRTADCGQMVDLLSFWTGCSTIRQEQDSLSVTYDGGVNVLPLSETCFKKIILPEKHTVYEDFKKNMDIALLYGCNGFTFT
;
A
#
# COMPACT_ATOMS: atom_id res chain seq x y z
N MET A 1 -22.96 -17.93 5.34
CA MET A 1 -22.99 -17.52 6.77
C MET A 1 -22.66 -18.69 7.69
N TYR A 2 -23.39 -19.81 7.61
CA TYR A 2 -23.03 -21.03 8.34
C TYR A 2 -21.70 -21.67 7.91
N GLU A 3 -21.38 -21.61 6.60
CA GLU A 3 -20.08 -22.10 6.09
C GLU A 3 -18.86 -21.32 6.61
N ALA A 4 -19.06 -20.11 7.14
CA ALA A 4 -18.01 -19.31 7.76
C ALA A 4 -17.95 -19.49 9.29
N GLY A 5 -18.74 -20.39 9.87
CA GLY A 5 -18.78 -20.64 11.32
C GLY A 5 -19.30 -19.48 12.17
N LEU A 6 -20.02 -18.51 11.58
CA LEU A 6 -20.49 -17.32 12.27
C LEU A 6 -21.87 -17.54 12.89
N ASP A 7 -21.96 -17.45 14.22
CA ASP A 7 -23.20 -17.56 15.00
C ASP A 7 -24.12 -16.33 14.78
N PRO A 8 -25.34 -16.53 14.23
CA PRO A 8 -26.30 -15.46 13.91
C PRO A 8 -26.70 -14.59 15.11
N ASP A 9 -26.66 -15.11 16.34
CA ASP A 9 -27.06 -14.35 17.53
C ASP A 9 -25.94 -13.44 18.07
N ASN A 10 -24.69 -13.80 17.79
CA ASN A 10 -23.52 -12.94 18.03
C ASN A 10 -23.31 -11.90 16.91
N LEU A 11 -23.76 -12.21 15.69
CA LEU A 11 -23.70 -11.31 14.53
C LEU A 11 -24.46 -9.99 14.77
N ALA A 12 -25.60 -9.99 15.45
CA ALA A 12 -26.39 -8.77 15.69
C ALA A 12 -25.70 -7.74 16.63
N LYS A 13 -24.72 -8.17 17.43
CA LYS A 13 -24.15 -7.35 18.52
C LYS A 13 -22.80 -6.70 18.19
N GLN A 14 -22.10 -7.17 17.16
CA GLN A 14 -20.74 -6.72 16.85
C GLN A 14 -20.47 -6.59 15.34
N PRO A 15 -20.93 -5.51 14.69
CA PRO A 15 -20.79 -5.32 13.23
C PRO A 15 -19.34 -5.40 12.72
N LYS A 16 -18.35 -4.98 13.52
CA LYS A 16 -16.92 -5.11 13.18
C LYS A 16 -16.47 -6.56 13.01
N VAL A 17 -16.97 -7.47 13.86
CA VAL A 17 -16.65 -8.90 13.78
C VAL A 17 -17.25 -9.52 12.52
N ILE A 18 -18.45 -9.10 12.14
CA ILE A 18 -19.08 -9.54 10.88
C ILE A 18 -18.22 -9.14 9.68
N VAL A 19 -17.85 -7.86 9.61
CA VAL A 19 -17.06 -7.34 8.49
C VAL A 19 -15.72 -8.06 8.40
N HIS A 20 -15.04 -8.25 9.54
CA HIS A 20 -13.78 -8.99 9.58
C HIS A 20 -13.94 -10.45 9.15
N GLY A 21 -14.93 -11.17 9.69
CA GLY A 21 -15.21 -12.55 9.31
C GLY A 21 -15.58 -12.71 7.84
N LEU A 22 -16.36 -11.78 7.28
CA LEU A 22 -16.67 -11.75 5.85
C LEU A 22 -15.42 -11.47 5.00
N MET A 23 -14.54 -10.56 5.41
CA MET A 23 -13.29 -10.31 4.69
C MET A 23 -12.39 -11.54 4.69
N VAL A 24 -12.18 -12.17 5.85
CA VAL A 24 -11.37 -13.41 5.98
C VAL A 24 -11.95 -14.50 5.07
N TYR A 25 -13.25 -14.74 5.15
CA TYR A 25 -13.90 -15.78 4.35
C TYR A 25 -13.78 -15.52 2.84
N GLN A 26 -14.01 -14.27 2.39
CA GLN A 26 -13.98 -13.92 0.97
C GLN A 26 -12.57 -13.86 0.38
N VAL A 27 -11.55 -13.56 1.19
CA VAL A 27 -10.18 -13.42 0.73
C VAL A 27 -9.41 -14.74 0.86
N LEU A 28 -9.54 -15.42 2.01
CA LEU A 28 -8.74 -16.59 2.38
C LEU A 28 -9.52 -17.90 2.31
N ASP A 29 -10.57 -18.07 3.11
CA ASP A 29 -11.20 -19.40 3.29
C ASP A 29 -11.74 -19.97 1.98
N LYS A 30 -12.39 -19.12 1.17
CA LYS A 30 -12.89 -19.53 -0.14
C LYS A 30 -11.82 -19.97 -1.13
N ARG A 31 -10.58 -19.50 -0.96
CA ARG A 31 -9.45 -19.82 -1.84
C ARG A 31 -8.53 -20.89 -1.25
N HIS A 32 -8.86 -21.42 -0.07
CA HIS A 32 -7.98 -22.33 0.66
C HIS A 32 -7.66 -23.58 -0.15
N LEU A 33 -8.66 -24.17 -0.81
CA LEU A 33 -8.46 -25.37 -1.63
C LEU A 33 -7.54 -25.08 -2.82
N GLU A 34 -7.71 -23.96 -3.50
CA GLU A 34 -6.87 -23.56 -4.63
C GLU A 34 -5.42 -23.27 -4.17
N LEU A 35 -5.24 -22.70 -2.98
CA LEU A 35 -3.92 -22.51 -2.38
C LEU A 35 -3.24 -23.84 -2.02
N ASP A 36 -4.00 -24.81 -1.49
CA ASP A 36 -3.51 -26.17 -1.20
C ASP A 36 -3.14 -26.93 -2.49
N GLU A 37 -3.96 -26.79 -3.54
CA GLU A 37 -3.69 -27.39 -4.85
C GLU A 37 -2.43 -26.79 -5.49
N LEU A 38 -2.24 -25.47 -5.38
CA LEU A 38 -1.02 -24.80 -5.81
C LEU A 38 0.21 -25.35 -5.08
N ALA A 39 0.14 -25.45 -3.74
CA ALA A 39 1.22 -25.99 -2.92
C ALA A 39 1.54 -27.44 -3.29
N THR A 40 0.51 -28.27 -3.47
CA THR A 40 0.64 -29.66 -3.92
C THR A 40 1.31 -29.74 -5.29
N GLY A 41 0.90 -28.87 -6.23
CA GLY A 41 1.51 -28.77 -7.56
C GLY A 41 3.00 -28.43 -7.49
N MET A 42 3.39 -27.47 -6.64
CA MET A 42 4.80 -27.10 -6.42
C MET A 42 5.63 -28.26 -5.85
N ASP A 43 5.04 -29.06 -4.97
CA ASP A 43 5.71 -30.23 -4.40
C ASP A 43 5.87 -31.36 -5.43
N VAL A 44 4.86 -31.61 -6.27
CA VAL A 44 4.90 -32.63 -7.34
C VAL A 44 6.04 -32.35 -8.33
N VAL A 45 6.24 -31.09 -8.71
CA VAL A 45 7.37 -30.70 -9.58
C VAL A 45 8.68 -30.52 -8.82
N SER A 46 8.72 -30.86 -7.52
CA SER A 46 9.87 -30.70 -6.62
C SER A 46 10.39 -29.25 -6.49
N LEU A 47 9.59 -28.26 -6.88
CA LEU A 47 9.97 -26.84 -6.84
C LEU A 47 10.20 -26.39 -5.39
N THR A 48 9.34 -26.80 -4.46
CA THR A 48 9.49 -26.46 -3.04
C THR A 48 10.83 -26.97 -2.47
N THR A 49 11.17 -28.23 -2.75
CA THR A 49 12.44 -28.83 -2.31
C THR A 49 13.63 -28.14 -2.96
N PHE A 50 13.55 -27.85 -4.26
CA PHE A 50 14.59 -27.15 -5.01
C PHE A 50 14.84 -25.74 -4.46
N LEU A 51 13.79 -24.97 -4.19
CA LEU A 51 13.88 -23.62 -3.61
C LEU A 51 14.42 -23.64 -2.19
N LYS A 52 14.01 -24.62 -1.35
CA LYS A 52 14.56 -24.81 0.00
C LYS A 52 16.08 -25.09 -0.02
N GLN A 53 16.55 -25.86 -1.01
CA GLN A 53 17.98 -26.15 -1.18
C GLN A 53 18.76 -24.97 -1.78
N ASN A 54 18.11 -24.16 -2.62
CA ASN A 54 18.70 -23.03 -3.34
C ASN A 54 18.04 -21.70 -2.93
N HIS A 55 18.21 -21.32 -1.66
CA HIS A 55 17.59 -20.14 -1.03
C HIS A 55 17.82 -18.82 -1.80
N ILE A 56 18.95 -18.68 -2.50
CA ILE A 56 19.22 -17.52 -3.38
C ILE A 56 18.18 -17.41 -4.48
N LEU A 57 17.77 -18.53 -5.09
CA LEU A 57 16.77 -18.55 -6.15
C LEU A 57 15.37 -18.26 -5.61
N THR A 58 15.08 -18.60 -4.35
CA THR A 58 13.83 -18.19 -3.70
C THR A 58 13.70 -16.67 -3.67
N ALA A 59 14.77 -15.95 -3.33
CA ALA A 59 14.76 -14.48 -3.33
C ALA A 59 14.68 -13.87 -4.75
N VAL A 60 15.03 -14.63 -5.80
CA VAL A 60 14.89 -14.18 -7.19
C VAL A 60 13.47 -14.42 -7.71
N VAL A 61 12.90 -15.60 -7.43
CA VAL A 61 11.55 -15.99 -7.88
C VAL A 61 10.46 -15.33 -7.04
N PHE A 62 10.71 -15.16 -5.74
CA PHE A 62 9.83 -14.55 -4.75
C PHE A 62 10.59 -13.45 -3.99
N PRO A 63 10.85 -12.30 -4.62
CA PRO A 63 11.63 -11.24 -4.02
C PRO A 63 10.99 -10.68 -2.74
N LEU A 64 11.84 -10.50 -1.74
CA LEU A 64 11.67 -9.59 -0.60
C LEU A 64 11.06 -8.26 -1.04
N GLU A 65 9.81 -7.92 -0.68
CA GLU A 65 9.31 -6.56 -0.98
C GLU A 65 10.18 -5.47 -0.33
N ALA A 66 10.70 -5.74 0.87
CA ALA A 66 11.67 -4.90 1.57
C ALA A 66 13.06 -4.83 0.90
N ALA A 67 13.37 -5.70 -0.06
CA ALA A 67 14.64 -5.68 -0.80
C ALA A 67 14.58 -4.89 -2.10
N ARG A 68 13.39 -4.39 -2.50
CA ARG A 68 13.24 -3.60 -3.71
C ARG A 68 13.65 -2.15 -3.45
N TYR A 69 14.45 -1.61 -4.37
CA TYR A 69 14.77 -0.19 -4.43
C TYR A 69 14.05 0.44 -5.62
N VAL A 70 13.32 1.52 -5.35
CA VAL A 70 12.66 2.33 -6.39
C VAL A 70 13.13 3.77 -6.21
N PRO A 71 13.87 4.35 -7.18
CA PRO A 71 14.39 5.70 -7.03
C PRO A 71 13.29 6.74 -7.24
N ALA A 72 13.42 7.89 -6.57
CA ALA A 72 12.48 9.00 -6.74
C ALA A 72 12.38 9.49 -8.19
N SER A 73 13.47 9.37 -8.96
CA SER A 73 13.53 9.72 -10.39
C SER A 73 12.55 8.93 -11.25
N ASP A 74 12.18 7.72 -10.83
CA ASP A 74 11.26 6.87 -11.59
C ASP A 74 9.80 7.18 -11.24
N VAL A 75 9.56 7.65 -10.00
CA VAL A 75 8.22 7.94 -9.48
C VAL A 75 7.75 9.33 -9.88
N ILE A 76 8.56 10.37 -9.67
CA ILE A 76 8.19 11.78 -9.87
C ILE A 76 7.61 12.05 -11.27
N PRO A 77 8.18 11.55 -12.38
CA PRO A 77 7.65 11.80 -13.73
C PRO A 77 6.25 11.23 -13.96
N GLN A 78 5.81 10.28 -13.13
CA GLN A 78 4.51 9.62 -13.26
C GLN A 78 3.43 10.28 -12.41
N VAL A 79 3.80 11.25 -11.55
CA VAL A 79 2.87 11.92 -10.64
C VAL A 79 2.09 13.02 -11.37
N ASN A 80 0.77 12.91 -11.33
CA ASN A 80 -0.16 13.92 -11.82
C ASN A 80 -0.88 14.59 -10.64
N PHE A 81 -0.71 15.91 -10.50
CA PHE A 81 -1.34 16.69 -9.44
C PHE A 81 -2.63 17.35 -9.92
N GLU A 82 -3.78 16.84 -9.51
CA GLU A 82 -5.07 17.38 -9.91
C GLU A 82 -5.36 18.70 -9.19
N GLY A 83 -5.51 19.80 -9.94
CA GLY A 83 -5.87 21.11 -9.39
C GLY A 83 -4.68 21.99 -8.94
N ARG A 84 -3.44 21.54 -9.11
CA ARG A 84 -2.23 22.35 -8.82
C ARG A 84 -2.13 23.62 -9.69
N ASP A 85 -2.48 23.51 -10.96
CA ASP A 85 -2.35 24.62 -11.93
C ASP A 85 -3.42 25.70 -11.76
N SER A 86 -4.34 25.53 -10.82
CA SER A 86 -5.30 26.56 -10.42
C SER A 86 -4.55 27.61 -9.58
N ASN A 87 -4.17 28.73 -10.19
CA ASN A 87 -3.41 29.84 -9.57
C ASN A 87 -4.04 30.45 -8.28
N GLU A 88 -5.21 29.98 -7.85
CA GLU A 88 -5.95 30.51 -6.70
C GLU A 88 -5.69 29.75 -5.38
N ASN A 89 -5.23 28.49 -5.40
CA ASN A 89 -5.12 27.70 -4.16
C ASN A 89 -3.68 27.54 -3.66
N THR A 90 -3.25 28.50 -2.83
CA THR A 90 -1.92 28.50 -2.19
C THR A 90 -1.67 27.27 -1.29
N ASN A 91 -2.71 26.68 -0.71
CA ASN A 91 -2.58 25.48 0.12
C ASN A 91 -2.32 24.22 -0.71
N THR A 92 -2.98 24.10 -1.86
CA THR A 92 -2.77 23.00 -2.82
C THR A 92 -1.33 22.97 -3.30
N ASN A 93 -0.82 24.11 -3.75
CA ASN A 93 0.55 24.24 -4.23
C ASN A 93 1.58 23.90 -3.13
N ARG A 94 1.39 24.42 -1.91
CA ARG A 94 2.23 24.06 -0.77
C ARG A 94 2.22 22.56 -0.48
N THR A 95 1.05 21.94 -0.49
CA THR A 95 0.90 20.50 -0.19
C THR A 95 1.55 19.65 -1.28
N ALA A 96 1.41 20.04 -2.56
CA ALA A 96 2.10 19.42 -3.68
C ALA A 96 3.64 19.50 -3.52
N ASP A 97 4.15 20.68 -3.17
CA ASP A 97 5.58 20.91 -2.96
C ASP A 97 6.11 20.09 -1.77
N PHE A 98 5.34 20.00 -0.68
CA PHE A 98 5.67 19.13 0.45
C PHE A 98 5.73 17.66 0.02
N PHE A 99 4.79 17.19 -0.78
CA PHE A 99 4.79 15.80 -1.24
C PHE A 99 5.95 15.47 -2.17
N LEU A 100 6.29 16.37 -3.10
CA LEU A 100 7.49 16.21 -3.95
C LEU A 100 8.77 16.21 -3.13
N LYS A 101 8.88 17.10 -2.14
CA LYS A 101 10.02 17.11 -1.21
C LYS A 101 10.11 15.79 -0.43
N TYR A 102 8.97 15.30 0.05
CA TYR A 102 8.87 14.03 0.76
C TYR A 102 9.36 12.84 -0.10
N ILE A 103 8.89 12.73 -1.35
CA ILE A 103 9.33 11.70 -2.31
C ILE A 103 10.86 11.75 -2.51
N ASN A 104 11.43 12.94 -2.71
CA ASN A 104 12.88 13.08 -2.87
C ASN A 104 13.67 12.69 -1.61
N GLU A 105 13.16 13.02 -0.41
CA GLU A 105 13.81 12.63 0.84
C GLU A 105 13.78 11.11 1.06
N MET A 106 12.74 10.39 0.59
CA MET A 106 12.65 8.93 0.75
C MET A 106 13.81 8.18 0.09
N ASP A 107 14.36 8.72 -0.98
CA ASP A 107 15.50 8.14 -1.70
C ASP A 107 16.80 8.15 -0.87
N GLN A 108 16.85 8.98 0.19
CA GLN A 108 18.00 9.17 1.07
C GLN A 108 17.81 8.52 2.45
N ARG A 109 16.68 7.85 2.70
CA ARG A 109 16.36 7.26 4.01
C ARG A 109 17.07 5.94 4.23
N THR A 110 17.44 5.69 5.49
CA THR A 110 17.88 4.38 5.97
C THR A 110 16.69 3.42 6.14
N ALA A 111 16.95 2.10 6.12
CA ALA A 111 15.92 1.06 6.08
C ALA A 111 14.96 1.01 7.29
N ASP A 112 15.28 1.68 8.39
CA ASP A 112 14.46 1.67 9.63
C ASP A 112 13.25 2.62 9.59
N CYS A 113 13.08 3.37 8.49
CA CYS A 113 11.98 4.31 8.28
C CYS A 113 11.24 3.98 6.97
N GLY A 114 9.99 4.44 6.83
CA GLY A 114 9.18 4.21 5.62
C GLY A 114 9.95 4.55 4.33
N GLN A 115 10.03 3.57 3.43
CA GLN A 115 10.78 3.56 2.18
C GLN A 115 9.86 3.82 0.97
N MET A 116 10.44 4.07 -0.21
CA MET A 116 9.67 4.33 -1.44
C MET A 116 8.67 3.19 -1.75
N VAL A 117 9.06 1.94 -1.47
CA VAL A 117 8.19 0.77 -1.64
C VAL A 117 6.95 0.81 -0.74
N ASP A 118 7.05 1.41 0.45
CA ASP A 118 5.92 1.58 1.36
C ASP A 118 4.97 2.64 0.83
N LEU A 119 5.50 3.74 0.29
CA LEU A 119 4.69 4.77 -0.36
C LEU A 119 3.95 4.20 -1.57
N LEU A 120 4.62 3.44 -2.43
CA LEU A 120 3.99 2.82 -3.60
C LEU A 120 2.94 1.78 -3.18
N SER A 121 3.22 0.98 -2.16
CA SER A 121 2.27 -0.01 -1.64
C SER A 121 1.04 0.66 -1.03
N PHE A 122 1.24 1.73 -0.25
CA PHE A 122 0.14 2.55 0.28
C PHE A 122 -0.70 3.17 -0.85
N TRP A 123 -0.05 3.70 -1.89
CA TRP A 123 -0.71 4.43 -2.97
C TRP A 123 -1.40 3.51 -3.99
N THR A 124 -0.80 2.39 -4.34
CA THR A 124 -1.22 1.55 -5.48
C THR A 124 -1.58 0.12 -5.09
N GLY A 125 -1.33 -0.29 -3.84
CA GLY A 125 -1.39 -1.70 -3.43
C GLY A 125 -0.26 -2.55 -4.02
N CYS A 126 0.70 -1.94 -4.70
CA CYS A 126 1.86 -2.60 -5.28
C CYS A 126 3.14 -1.83 -4.92
N SER A 127 4.21 -2.56 -4.63
CA SER A 127 5.53 -2.01 -4.32
C SER A 127 6.35 -1.62 -5.55
N THR A 128 5.82 -1.85 -6.75
CA THR A 128 6.51 -1.59 -8.01
C THR A 128 5.74 -0.61 -8.88
N ILE A 129 6.50 0.17 -9.63
CA ILE A 129 5.96 1.06 -10.64
C ILE A 129 6.16 0.42 -12.01
N ARG A 130 5.07 0.23 -12.77
CA ARG A 130 5.16 -0.21 -14.17
C ARG A 130 5.28 1.03 -15.02
N GLN A 131 6.37 1.15 -15.78
CA GLN A 131 6.64 2.32 -16.63
C GLN A 131 5.63 2.51 -17.79
N GLU A 132 4.65 1.62 -17.94
CA GLU A 132 3.68 1.64 -19.03
C GLU A 132 2.32 2.19 -18.54
N GLN A 133 2.03 3.42 -18.97
CA GLN A 133 0.72 4.08 -19.20
C GLN A 133 -0.15 4.56 -18.03
N ASP A 134 0.09 4.19 -16.78
CA ASP A 134 -0.78 4.64 -15.67
C ASP A 134 -0.13 5.73 -14.83
N SER A 135 -0.66 6.96 -14.91
CA SER A 135 -0.25 8.07 -14.05
C SER A 135 -0.67 7.85 -12.59
N LEU A 136 0.20 8.22 -11.66
CA LEU A 136 -0.10 8.26 -10.23
C LEU A 136 -0.84 9.57 -9.92
N SER A 137 -2.11 9.49 -9.51
CA SER A 137 -2.95 10.68 -9.26
C SER A 137 -2.80 11.18 -7.81
N VAL A 138 -2.64 12.49 -7.65
CA VAL A 138 -2.66 13.20 -6.37
C VAL A 138 -3.82 14.17 -6.35
N THR A 139 -4.70 14.03 -5.37
CA THR A 139 -5.80 14.96 -5.11
C THR A 139 -5.74 15.50 -3.68
N TYR A 140 -6.66 16.40 -3.35
CA TYR A 140 -6.63 17.16 -2.09
C TYR A 140 -8.01 17.13 -1.43
N ASP A 141 -8.04 17.11 -0.11
CA ASP A 141 -9.29 16.98 0.65
C ASP A 141 -9.81 18.29 1.29
N GLY A 142 -9.20 19.45 1.00
CA GLY A 142 -9.58 20.71 1.63
C GLY A 142 -9.19 20.84 3.10
N GLY A 143 -8.33 19.95 3.62
CA GLY A 143 -7.91 19.92 5.02
C GLY A 143 -8.90 19.22 5.96
N VAL A 144 -9.77 18.36 5.42
CA VAL A 144 -10.75 17.57 6.20
C VAL A 144 -10.04 16.55 7.08
N ASN A 145 -9.05 15.84 6.55
CA ASN A 145 -8.31 14.81 7.27
C ASN A 145 -6.97 15.33 7.79
N VAL A 146 -6.38 14.55 8.70
CA VAL A 146 -5.02 14.77 9.21
C VAL A 146 -4.03 13.81 8.56
N LEU A 147 -4.47 12.60 8.22
CA LEU A 147 -3.65 11.60 7.53
C LEU A 147 -4.01 11.59 6.04
N PRO A 148 -3.06 11.28 5.15
CA PRO A 148 -3.37 10.99 3.77
C PRO A 148 -4.27 9.76 3.66
N LEU A 149 -5.05 9.70 2.59
CA LEU A 149 -5.86 8.54 2.22
C LEU A 149 -5.37 8.00 0.88
N SER A 150 -5.58 6.71 0.64
CA SER A 150 -5.30 6.10 -0.65
C SER A 150 -6.50 5.37 -1.21
N GLU A 151 -6.64 5.43 -2.53
CA GLU A 151 -7.56 4.62 -3.29
C GLU A 151 -6.74 3.81 -4.30
N THR A 152 -6.24 2.66 -3.83
CA THR A 152 -5.27 1.83 -4.56
C THR A 152 -5.77 1.37 -5.92
N CYS A 153 -7.08 1.08 -6.05
CA CYS A 153 -7.73 0.72 -7.31
C CYS A 153 -7.63 1.81 -8.38
N PHE A 154 -7.47 3.07 -7.98
CA PHE A 154 -7.37 4.23 -8.87
C PHE A 154 -5.96 4.84 -8.89
N LYS A 155 -4.99 4.22 -8.21
CA LYS A 155 -3.64 4.77 -8.04
C LYS A 155 -3.69 6.23 -7.60
N LYS A 156 -4.59 6.53 -6.68
CA LYS A 156 -4.88 7.88 -6.21
C LYS A 156 -4.50 8.03 -4.75
N ILE A 157 -3.78 9.09 -4.42
CA ILE A 157 -3.52 9.51 -3.06
C ILE A 157 -4.22 10.85 -2.82
N ILE A 158 -4.89 10.97 -1.68
CA ILE A 158 -5.61 12.17 -1.27
C ILE A 158 -4.80 12.80 -0.15
N LEU A 159 -4.25 13.99 -0.41
CA LEU A 159 -3.38 14.69 0.52
C LEU A 159 -4.15 15.72 1.36
N PRO A 160 -3.91 15.76 2.68
CA PRO A 160 -4.52 16.73 3.57
C PRO A 160 -3.86 18.11 3.46
N GLU A 161 -4.63 19.12 3.08
CA GLU A 161 -4.16 20.52 2.95
C GLU A 161 -4.03 21.27 4.30
N LYS A 162 -4.36 20.59 5.39
CA LYS A 162 -4.35 21.14 6.76
C LYS A 162 -2.95 21.47 7.26
N HIS A 163 -1.91 20.83 6.70
CA HIS A 163 -0.54 21.02 7.14
C HIS A 163 0.06 22.31 6.58
N THR A 164 0.48 23.20 7.48
CA THR A 164 1.16 24.45 7.13
C THR A 164 2.68 24.33 7.17
N VAL A 165 3.21 23.30 7.86
CA VAL A 165 4.63 23.05 8.05
C VAL A 165 4.98 21.66 7.51
N TYR A 166 6.13 21.56 6.83
CA TYR A 166 6.59 20.31 6.20
C TYR A 166 6.79 19.17 7.21
N GLU A 167 7.33 19.45 8.40
CA GLU A 167 7.59 18.40 9.40
C GLU A 167 6.29 17.74 9.89
N ASP A 168 5.20 18.50 10.03
CA ASP A 168 3.90 17.94 10.38
C ASP A 168 3.33 17.09 9.24
N PHE A 169 3.47 17.56 7.99
CA PHE A 169 3.10 16.77 6.81
C PHE A 169 3.86 15.46 6.76
N LYS A 170 5.20 15.51 6.88
CA LYS A 170 6.09 14.35 6.85
C LYS A 170 5.76 13.35 7.94
N LYS A 171 5.59 13.80 9.19
CA LYS A 171 5.21 12.95 10.32
C LYS A 171 3.91 12.21 10.06
N ASN A 172 2.88 12.89 9.53
CA ASN A 172 1.59 12.26 9.25
C ASN A 172 1.63 11.31 8.05
N MET A 173 2.46 11.62 7.04
CA MET A 173 2.77 10.66 5.96
C MET A 173 3.45 9.41 6.51
N ASP A 174 4.49 9.55 7.33
CA ASP A 174 5.21 8.42 7.93
C ASP A 174 4.28 7.52 8.77
N ILE A 175 3.38 8.13 9.57
CA ILE A 175 2.34 7.42 10.33
C ILE A 175 1.40 6.65 9.39
N ALA A 176 0.93 7.28 8.32
CA ALA A 176 0.03 6.64 7.37
C ALA A 176 0.69 5.49 6.62
N LEU A 177 1.98 5.60 6.27
CA LEU A 177 2.71 4.47 5.69
C LEU A 177 2.83 3.34 6.71
N LEU A 178 3.29 3.63 7.93
CA LEU A 178 3.50 2.60 8.96
C LEU A 178 2.26 1.73 9.25
N TYR A 179 1.07 2.33 9.27
CA TYR A 179 -0.17 1.63 9.59
C TYR A 179 -1.05 1.31 8.38
N GLY A 180 -0.83 1.98 7.24
CA GLY A 180 -1.68 1.89 6.06
C GLY A 180 -1.10 1.05 4.91
N CYS A 181 0.21 0.75 4.90
CA CYS A 181 0.81 -0.11 3.87
C CYS A 181 0.73 -1.60 4.20
N ASN A 182 0.51 -1.96 5.46
CA ASN A 182 0.34 -3.34 5.90
C ASN A 182 -1.09 -3.79 5.61
N GLY A 183 -1.27 -4.71 4.66
CA GLY A 183 -2.56 -5.34 4.37
C GLY A 183 -3.07 -6.20 5.54
N PHE A 184 -3.79 -7.28 5.26
CA PHE A 184 -4.14 -8.26 6.29
C PHE A 184 -2.86 -8.97 6.79
N THR A 185 -2.25 -8.39 7.82
CA THR A 185 -1.10 -8.97 8.51
C THR A 185 -1.63 -9.63 9.78
N PHE A 186 -1.48 -10.95 9.85
CA PHE A 186 -1.76 -11.71 11.06
C PHE A 186 -0.53 -11.61 11.96
N THR A 187 -0.54 -10.67 12.90
CA THR A 187 0.35 -10.67 14.08
C THR A 187 -0.47 -10.95 15.32
#